data_AF-A0AAD7XPH7-F1
#
_entry.id   AF-A0AAD7XPH7-F1
#
_cell.length_a   1.000
_cell.length_b   1.000
_cell.length_c   1.000
_cell.angle_alpha   90.00
_cell.angle_beta   90.00
_cell.angle_gamma   90.00
#
_symmetry.space_group_name_H-M   'P 1'
#
loop_
_entity.id
_entity.type
_entity.pdbx_description
1 polymer ?
#
loop_
_entity_poly.entity_id
_entity_poly.type
_entity_poly.pdbx_seq_one_letter_code
_entity_poly.pdbx_strand_id
1 'polypeptide(L)'
;MSQASNSLKSIGSKLMAAQRCAVYDAKVVGEIAKQVYTKERMSFPSGQQFSEAQQYVKKDLFNASTWKNLTKQDVAKGAVVAAELYTFFLIGEVVGRRNLIGYKVEEPGAHHAEKMEL
;
A
#
# COMPACT_ATOMS: atom_id res chain seq x y z
N MET A 1 7.76 8.86 48.69
CA MET A 1 7.78 9.17 47.24
C MET A 1 9.01 8.64 46.46
N SER A 2 9.92 7.85 47.05
CA SER A 2 11.18 7.43 46.41
C SER A 2 11.12 6.09 45.62
N GLN A 3 10.24 5.15 45.97
CA GLN A 3 10.15 3.87 45.25
C GLN A 3 9.42 3.98 43.89
N ALA A 4 8.39 4.83 43.80
CA ALA A 4 7.67 5.08 42.55
C ALA A 4 8.55 5.74 41.46
N SER A 5 9.45 6.63 41.88
CA SER A 5 10.43 7.29 40.99
C SER A 5 11.52 6.34 40.49
N ASN A 6 11.92 5.34 41.29
CA ASN A 6 12.86 4.30 40.86
C ASN A 6 12.21 3.27 39.90
N SER A 7 10.95 2.88 40.14
CA SER A 7 10.21 1.98 39.23
C SER A 7 9.93 2.63 37.88
N LEU A 8 9.56 3.91 37.87
CA LEU A 8 9.32 4.69 36.65
C LEU A 8 10.60 4.85 35.81
N LYS A 9 11.76 5.07 36.45
CA LYS A 9 13.07 5.08 35.77
C LYS A 9 13.42 3.71 35.16
N SER A 10 13.10 2.61 35.84
CA SER A 10 13.36 1.26 35.31
C SER A 10 12.46 0.93 34.10
N ILE A 11 11.17 1.29 34.16
CA ILE A 11 10.23 1.13 33.03
C ILE A 11 10.67 2.01 31.85
N GLY A 12 11.08 3.25 32.13
CA GLY A 12 11.69 4.13 31.12
C GLY A 12 12.92 3.51 30.46
N SER A 13 13.84 2.92 31.23
CA SER A 13 15.02 2.24 30.66
C SER A 13 14.67 1.00 29.83
N LYS A 14 13.65 0.23 30.22
CA LYS A 14 13.16 -0.94 29.46
C LYS A 14 12.43 -0.55 28.18
N LEU A 15 11.63 0.52 28.22
CA LEU A 15 11.01 1.11 27.04
C LEU A 15 12.07 1.63 26.06
N MET A 16 13.10 2.29 26.57
CA MET A 16 14.23 2.75 25.75
C MET A 16 15.05 1.58 25.18
N ALA A 17 15.16 0.46 25.89
CA ALA A 17 15.77 -0.76 25.37
C ALA A 17 14.90 -1.42 24.28
N ALA A 18 13.58 -1.50 24.48
CA ALA A 18 12.63 -2.02 23.49
C ALA A 18 12.56 -1.13 22.24
N GLN A 19 12.63 0.20 22.41
CA GLN A 19 12.72 1.15 21.32
C GLN A 19 13.99 0.94 20.50
N ARG A 20 15.13 0.62 21.14
CA ARG A 20 16.37 0.32 20.42
C ARG A 20 16.23 -0.95 19.55
N CYS A 21 15.55 -1.98 20.03
CA CYS A 21 15.24 -3.17 19.24
C CYS A 21 14.32 -2.82 18.06
N ALA A 22 13.19 -2.15 18.31
CA ALA A 22 12.24 -1.77 17.27
C ALA A 22 12.87 -0.87 16.19
N VAL A 23 13.72 0.08 16.59
CA VAL A 23 14.44 0.96 15.65
C VAL A 23 15.47 0.17 14.84
N TYR A 24 16.15 -0.81 15.44
CA TYR A 24 17.09 -1.66 14.71
C TYR A 24 16.35 -2.53 13.68
N ASP A 25 15.28 -3.21 14.09
CA ASP A 25 14.50 -4.07 13.21
C ASP A 25 13.87 -3.28 12.07
N ALA A 26 13.35 -2.07 12.35
CA ALA A 26 12.83 -1.18 11.32
C ALA A 26 13.91 -0.74 10.31
N LYS A 27 15.14 -0.50 10.76
CA LYS A 27 16.27 -0.17 9.86
C LYS A 27 16.64 -1.35 8.98
N VAL A 28 16.71 -2.55 9.54
CA VAL A 28 17.00 -3.78 8.78
C VAL A 28 15.91 -4.02 7.73
N VAL A 29 14.64 -3.92 8.13
CA VAL A 29 13.50 -4.04 7.20
C VAL A 29 13.56 -2.95 6.12
N GLY A 30 13.96 -1.72 6.46
CA GLY A 30 14.16 -0.64 5.50
C GLY A 30 15.24 -0.94 4.45
N GLU A 31 16.39 -1.46 4.87
CA GLU A 31 17.47 -1.86 3.94
C GLU A 31 17.05 -3.06 3.07
N ILE A 32 16.34 -4.03 3.63
CA ILE A 32 15.78 -5.16 2.87
C ILE A 32 14.78 -4.64 1.83
N ALA A 33 13.85 -3.77 2.23
CA ALA A 33 12.87 -3.18 1.33
C ALA A 33 13.55 -2.42 0.18
N LYS A 34 14.63 -1.68 0.46
CA LYS A 34 15.43 -0.97 -0.55
C LYS A 34 16.12 -1.92 -1.53
N GLN A 35 16.67 -3.03 -1.03
CA GLN A 35 17.30 -4.04 -1.88
C GLN A 35 16.26 -4.68 -2.81
N VAL A 36 15.11 -5.09 -2.28
CA VAL A 36 14.01 -5.66 -3.07
C VAL A 36 13.52 -4.62 -4.09
N TYR A 37 13.33 -3.36 -3.71
CA TYR A 37 12.91 -2.29 -4.62
C TYR A 37 13.81 -2.15 -5.84
N THR A 38 15.13 -2.22 -5.63
CA THR A 38 16.11 -2.06 -6.71
C THR A 38 16.28 -3.34 -7.52
N LYS A 39 16.26 -4.51 -6.88
CA LYS A 39 16.51 -5.82 -7.51
C LYS A 39 15.29 -6.31 -8.30
N GLU A 40 14.09 -6.13 -7.76
CA GLU A 40 12.83 -6.50 -8.41
C GLU A 40 12.37 -5.48 -9.47
N ARG A 41 13.22 -4.48 -9.80
CA ARG A 41 12.93 -3.47 -10.83
C ARG A 41 11.58 -2.78 -10.60
N MET A 42 11.21 -2.55 -9.33
CA MET A 42 9.99 -1.81 -8.95
C MET A 42 10.11 -0.30 -9.19
N SER A 43 11.23 0.16 -9.75
CA SER A 43 11.39 1.49 -10.32
C SER A 43 10.45 1.68 -11.50
N PHE A 44 9.94 2.90 -11.67
CA PHE A 44 9.16 3.25 -12.85
C PHE A 44 9.93 2.89 -14.13
N PRO A 45 9.29 2.21 -15.11
CA PRO A 45 9.96 1.75 -16.32
C PRO A 45 10.48 2.92 -17.15
N SER A 46 11.53 2.68 -17.93
CA SER A 46 12.02 3.69 -18.87
C SER A 46 10.97 3.99 -19.96
N GLY A 47 11.04 5.17 -20.58
CA GLY A 47 10.10 5.54 -21.66
C GLY A 47 10.09 4.57 -22.84
N GLN A 48 11.21 3.88 -23.09
CA GLN A 48 11.30 2.83 -24.11
C GLN A 48 10.51 1.58 -23.72
N GLN A 49 10.65 1.12 -22.47
CA GLN A 49 9.90 -0.03 -21.95
C GLN A 49 8.40 0.23 -21.94
N PHE A 50 7.99 1.48 -21.67
CA PHE A 50 6.59 1.88 -21.75
C PHE A 50 6.06 1.83 -23.20
N SER A 51 6.85 2.28 -24.17
CA SER A 51 6.49 2.19 -25.59
C SER A 51 6.36 0.74 -26.05
N GLU A 52 7.27 -0.14 -25.61
CA GLU A 52 7.22 -1.58 -25.90
C GLU A 52 5.95 -2.23 -25.31
N ALA A 53 5.63 -1.93 -24.05
CA ALA A 53 4.40 -2.42 -23.41
C ALA A 53 3.14 -1.95 -24.15
N GLN A 54 3.08 -0.69 -24.60
CA GLN A 54 1.96 -0.20 -25.41
C GLN A 54 1.82 -0.95 -26.74
N GLN A 55 2.94 -1.22 -27.40
CA GLN A 55 2.94 -1.97 -28.65
C GLN A 55 2.45 -3.41 -28.44
N TYR A 56 2.87 -4.06 -27.36
CA TYR A 56 2.40 -5.39 -26.97
C TYR A 56 0.89 -5.40 -26.70
N VAL A 57 0.38 -4.45 -25.91
CA VAL A 57 -1.07 -4.32 -25.66
C VAL A 57 -1.83 -4.10 -26.97
N LYS A 58 -1.36 -3.18 -27.82
CA LYS A 58 -2.04 -2.85 -29.08
C LYS A 58 -2.05 -4.03 -30.06
N LYS A 59 -0.94 -4.77 -30.15
CA LYS A 59 -0.78 -5.87 -31.11
C LYS A 59 -1.38 -7.17 -30.62
N ASP A 60 -1.12 -7.58 -29.39
CA ASP A 60 -1.43 -8.95 -28.96
C ASP A 60 -2.77 -9.04 -28.20
N LEU A 61 -3.17 -7.99 -27.48
CA LEU A 61 -4.40 -8.02 -26.69
C LEU A 61 -5.65 -7.87 -27.56
N PHE A 62 -5.57 -7.03 -28.61
CA PHE A 62 -6.69 -6.80 -29.54
C PHE A 62 -6.75 -7.79 -30.71
N ASN A 63 -5.76 -8.68 -30.84
CA ASN A 63 -5.81 -9.73 -31.83
C ASN A 63 -6.63 -10.92 -31.33
N ALA A 64 -7.74 -11.22 -32.01
CA ALA A 64 -8.64 -12.32 -31.66
C ALA A 64 -7.98 -13.72 -31.76
N SER A 65 -6.86 -13.84 -32.47
CA SER A 65 -6.05 -15.06 -32.59
C SER A 65 -5.31 -15.43 -31.30
N THR A 66 -4.94 -14.46 -30.46
CA THR A 66 -4.23 -14.68 -29.19
C THR A 66 -5.08 -15.44 -28.17
N TRP A 67 -6.39 -15.23 -28.21
CA TRP A 67 -7.34 -15.80 -27.24
C TRP A 67 -7.75 -17.24 -27.57
N LYS A 68 -7.48 -17.70 -28.79
CA LYS A 68 -7.92 -19.03 -29.27
C LYS A 68 -7.09 -20.19 -28.73
N ASN A 69 -5.87 -19.94 -28.26
CA ASN A 69 -4.94 -20.97 -27.78
C ASN A 69 -4.69 -20.91 -26.27
N LEU A 70 -5.56 -20.25 -25.50
CA LEU A 70 -5.36 -20.09 -24.05
C LEU A 70 -5.63 -21.39 -23.29
N THR A 71 -4.67 -21.80 -22.47
CA THR A 71 -4.83 -22.92 -21.55
C THR A 71 -5.46 -22.44 -20.24
N LYS A 72 -6.14 -23.33 -19.49
CA LYS A 72 -6.70 -23.01 -18.16
C LYS A 72 -5.66 -22.43 -17.19
N GLN A 73 -4.40 -22.86 -17.31
CA GLN A 73 -3.30 -22.34 -16.51
C GLN A 73 -2.93 -20.90 -16.87
N ASP A 74 -3.04 -20.51 -18.15
CA ASP A 74 -2.77 -19.14 -18.61
C ASP A 74 -3.86 -18.19 -18.12
N VAL A 75 -5.12 -18.65 -18.13
CA VAL A 75 -6.25 -17.91 -17.56
C VAL A 75 -6.06 -17.70 -16.06
N ALA A 76 -5.63 -18.72 -15.31
CA ALA A 76 -5.37 -18.60 -13.88
C ALA A 76 -4.25 -17.58 -13.59
N LYS A 77 -3.14 -17.62 -14.33
CA LYS A 77 -2.05 -16.64 -14.21
C LYS A 77 -2.54 -15.23 -14.56
N GLY A 78 -3.27 -15.09 -15.66
CA GLY A 78 -3.84 -13.81 -16.08
C GLY A 78 -4.81 -13.22 -15.04
N ALA A 79 -5.62 -14.07 -14.39
CA ALA A 79 -6.53 -13.64 -13.34
C ALA A 79 -5.78 -13.13 -12.09
N VAL A 80 -4.68 -13.78 -11.69
CA VAL A 80 -3.84 -13.31 -10.59
C VAL A 80 -3.25 -11.93 -10.92
N VAL A 81 -2.68 -11.76 -12.11
CA VAL A 81 -2.13 -10.47 -12.55
C VAL A 81 -3.22 -9.40 -12.63
N ALA A 82 -4.43 -9.73 -13.10
CA ALA A 82 -5.55 -8.80 -13.12
C ALA A 82 -5.98 -8.38 -11.71
N ALA A 83 -5.97 -9.30 -10.75
CA ALA A 83 -6.26 -8.99 -9.35
C ALA A 83 -5.18 -8.08 -8.72
N GLU A 84 -3.91 -8.28 -9.07
CA GLU A 84 -2.82 -7.38 -8.66
C GLU A 84 -3.01 -5.97 -9.22
N LEU A 85 -3.31 -5.84 -10.52
CA LEU A 85 -3.59 -4.54 -11.16
C LEU A 85 -4.79 -3.84 -10.50
N TYR A 86 -5.85 -4.59 -10.19
CA TYR A 86 -7.02 -4.05 -9.48
C TYR A 86 -6.65 -3.56 -8.07
N THR A 87 -5.78 -4.28 -7.37
CA THR A 87 -5.29 -3.87 -6.06
C THR A 87 -4.48 -2.57 -6.13
N PHE A 88 -3.59 -2.42 -7.12
CA PHE A 88 -2.87 -1.16 -7.35
C PHE A 88 -3.81 0.00 -7.67
N PHE A 89 -4.89 -0.24 -8.42
CA PHE A 89 -5.91 0.77 -8.69
C PHE A 89 -6.59 1.25 -7.40
N LEU A 90 -6.99 0.34 -6.52
CA LEU A 90 -7.58 0.69 -5.22
C LEU A 90 -6.61 1.44 -4.31
N ILE A 91 -5.33 1.04 -4.27
CA ILE A 91 -4.29 1.78 -3.55
C ILE A 91 -4.16 3.20 -4.12
N GLY A 92 -4.19 3.34 -5.45
CA GLY A 92 -4.22 4.63 -6.14
C GLY A 92 -5.40 5.50 -5.70
N GLU A 93 -6.60 4.94 -5.59
CA GLU A 93 -7.76 5.67 -5.07
C GLU A 93 -7.60 6.08 -3.60
N VAL A 94 -7.03 5.23 -2.75
CA VAL A 94 -6.75 5.56 -1.34
C VAL A 94 -5.76 6.74 -1.24
N VAL A 95 -4.70 6.72 -2.04
CA VAL A 95 -3.69 7.79 -2.09
C VAL A 95 -4.30 9.08 -2.68
N GLY A 96 -5.05 8.98 -3.77
CA GLY A 96 -5.71 10.11 -4.42
C GLY A 96 -6.76 10.78 -3.53
N ARG A 97 -7.52 9.99 -2.75
CA ARG A 97 -8.48 10.50 -1.76
C ARG A 97 -7.83 10.89 -0.43
N ARG A 98 -6.58 10.49 -0.18
CA ARG A 98 -5.84 10.65 1.09
C ARG A 98 -6.63 10.15 2.31
N ASN A 99 -7.50 9.15 2.11
CA ASN A 99 -8.37 8.57 3.13
C ASN A 99 -8.35 7.05 2.99
N LEU A 100 -8.05 6.35 4.10
CA LEU A 100 -7.97 4.89 4.17
C LEU A 100 -9.36 4.24 4.21
N ILE A 101 -10.37 4.92 4.77
CA ILE A 101 -11.72 4.39 4.98
C ILE A 101 -12.73 5.48 4.65
N GLY A 102 -13.60 5.21 3.66
CA GLY A 102 -14.73 6.06 3.30
C GLY A 102 -14.38 7.46 2.78
N TYR A 103 -15.40 8.18 2.32
CA TYR A 103 -15.32 9.61 2.12
C TYR A 103 -15.63 10.31 3.44
N LYS A 104 -14.88 11.36 3.79
CA LYS A 104 -15.34 12.34 4.77
C LYS A 104 -16.55 13.06 4.17
N VAL A 105 -17.73 12.48 4.34
CA VAL A 105 -18.97 13.24 4.27
C VAL A 105 -19.11 13.93 5.62
N GLU A 106 -19.05 15.26 5.62
CA GLU A 106 -19.61 16.00 6.74
C GLU A 106 -21.09 15.65 6.77
N GLU A 107 -21.55 15.00 7.83
CA GLU A 107 -22.97 14.66 7.97
C GLU A 107 -23.80 15.95 7.95
N PRO A 108 -24.86 16.06 7.13
CA PRO A 108 -25.76 17.22 7.15
C PRO A 108 -26.56 17.40 8.45
N GLY A 109 -26.29 16.60 9.50
CA GLY A 109 -27.10 16.53 10.73
C GLY A 109 -26.54 17.28 11.94
N ALA A 110 -25.27 17.70 11.93
CA ALA A 110 -24.61 18.23 13.13
C ALA A 110 -25.05 19.67 13.52
N HIS A 111 -25.86 20.35 12.70
CA HIS A 111 -26.29 21.73 12.95
C HIS A 111 -27.73 21.88 13.52
N HIS A 112 -28.44 20.77 13.79
CA HIS A 112 -29.84 20.83 14.26
C HIS A 112 -30.05 20.47 15.74
N ALA A 113 -29.01 20.06 16.47
CA ALA A 113 -29.15 19.67 17.88
C ALA A 113 -28.95 20.81 18.91
N GLU A 114 -28.50 22.00 18.49
CA GLU A 114 -28.12 23.08 19.42
C GLU A 114 -29.22 24.14 19.66
N LYS A 115 -30.36 24.10 18.95
CA LYS A 115 -31.39 25.18 19.03
C LYS A 115 -32.71 24.80 19.74
N MET A 116 -32.69 23.87 20.70
CA MET A 116 -33.89 23.49 21.46
C MET A 116 -33.77 23.59 22.99
N GLU A 117 -32.90 24.48 23.50
CA GLU A 117 -32.87 24.83 24.93
C GLU A 117 -32.77 26.35 25.19
N LEU A 118 -33.74 27.12 24.67
CA LEU A 118 -34.09 28.45 25.18
C LEU A 118 -35.61 28.61 25.25
#